data_AF-A0A847Z370-F1
#
_entry.id   AF-A0A847Z370-F1
#
_cell.length_a   1.000
_cell.length_b   1.000
_cell.length_c   1.000
_cell.angle_alpha   90.00
_cell.angle_beta   90.00
_cell.angle_gamma   90.00
#
_symmetry.space_group_name_H-M   'P 1'
#
loop_
_entity.id
_entity.type
_entity.pdbx_description
1 polymer ?
#
loop_
_entity_poly.entity_id
_entity_poly.type
_entity_poly.pdbx_seq_one_letter_code
_entity_poly.pdbx_strand_id
1 'polypeptide(L)' 'IDTTVPIHLRDSSYKNKQAFGYGKDYKYPHDYEGGYVVQNYLPKGAEGKKYYKPKKIGKEEELYNYLKNIEQQNQK' A
#
# COMPACT_ATOMS: atom_id res chain seq x y z
N ILE A 1 6.53 -10.24 -14.25
CA ILE A 1 6.36 -9.33 -13.09
C ILE A 1 7.48 -8.33 -13.22
N ASP A 2 7.15 -7.05 -13.38
CA ASP A 2 8.14 -5.99 -13.26
C ASP A 2 8.54 -5.94 -11.78
N THR A 3 9.83 -6.05 -11.47
CA THR A 3 10.33 -6.08 -10.09
C THR A 3 10.68 -4.68 -9.59
N THR A 4 10.50 -3.65 -10.41
CA THR A 4 10.85 -2.29 -10.03
C THR A 4 9.87 -1.72 -9.02
N VAL A 5 10.42 -0.99 -8.04
CA VAL A 5 9.62 -0.30 -7.02
C VAL A 5 8.77 0.79 -7.71
N PRO A 6 7.46 0.90 -7.39
CA PRO A 6 6.61 1.97 -7.88
C PRO A 6 7.22 3.36 -7.61
N ILE A 7 7.09 4.28 -8.57
CA ILE A 7 7.75 5.61 -8.54
C ILE A 7 7.42 6.40 -7.28
N HIS A 8 6.15 6.38 -6.86
CA HIS A 8 5.67 7.06 -5.64
C HIS A 8 6.18 6.42 -4.34
N LEU A 9 6.82 5.24 -4.39
CA LEU A 9 7.46 4.61 -3.23
C LEU A 9 8.99 4.70 -3.25
N ARG A 10 9.58 5.30 -4.30
CA ARG A 10 11.04 5.47 -4.40
C ARG A 10 11.49 6.60 -3.49
N ASP A 11 12.71 6.49 -2.99
CA ASP A 11 13.30 7.48 -2.10
C ASP A 11 13.35 8.87 -2.76
N SER A 12 12.71 9.82 -2.08
CA SER A 12 12.67 11.22 -2.43
C SER A 12 13.82 12.00 -1.79
N SER A 13 14.90 11.37 -1.33
CA SER A 13 16.12 12.05 -0.89
C SER A 13 17.24 11.99 -1.93
N TYR A 14 17.04 11.22 -2.99
CA TYR A 14 18.03 11.04 -4.04
C TYR A 14 18.31 12.33 -4.83
N LYS A 15 19.59 12.57 -5.14
CA LYS A 15 20.11 13.83 -5.74
C LYS A 15 19.36 14.28 -7.00
N ASN A 16 18.88 13.34 -7.81
CA ASN A 16 18.16 13.62 -9.07
C ASN A 16 16.68 13.19 -9.05
N LYS A 17 16.07 13.06 -7.86
CA LYS A 17 14.67 12.59 -7.70
C LYS A 17 13.65 13.32 -8.58
N GLN A 18 13.81 14.64 -8.77
CA GLN A 18 12.86 15.48 -9.51
C GLN A 18 12.86 15.15 -10.99
N ALA A 19 14.03 14.84 -11.57
CA ALA A 19 14.17 14.46 -12.97
C ALA A 19 13.49 13.12 -13.29
N PHE A 20 13.42 12.22 -12.29
CA PHE A 20 12.80 10.89 -12.44
C PHE A 20 11.42 10.77 -11.77
N GLY A 21 10.91 11.85 -11.17
CA GLY A 21 9.63 11.87 -10.46
C GLY A 21 9.57 10.99 -9.20
N TYR A 22 10.69 10.66 -8.57
CA TYR A 22 10.70 9.74 -7.41
C TYR A 22 9.97 10.34 -6.20
N GLY A 23 9.12 9.53 -5.59
CA GLY A 23 8.25 9.93 -4.48
C GLY A 23 7.13 10.89 -4.88
N LYS A 24 6.99 11.23 -6.17
CA LYS A 24 5.87 12.03 -6.65
C LYS A 24 4.58 11.28 -6.42
N ASP A 25 3.55 11.99 -5.99
CA ASP A 25 2.19 11.47 -5.72
C ASP A 25 2.13 10.42 -4.60
N TYR A 26 3.18 10.31 -3.78
CA TYR A 26 3.14 9.50 -2.56
C TYR A 26 2.11 10.07 -1.59
N LYS A 27 1.14 9.23 -1.20
CA LYS A 27 0.18 9.54 -0.16
C LYS A 27 0.74 9.10 1.20
N TYR A 28 0.95 10.05 2.09
CA TYR A 28 1.39 9.78 3.46
C TYR A 28 0.20 9.29 4.31
N PRO A 29 0.18 8.03 4.80
CA PRO A 29 -1.03 7.45 5.42
C PRO A 29 -1.54 8.19 6.65
N HIS A 30 -0.65 8.86 7.39
CA HIS A 30 -1.02 9.58 8.62
C HIS A 30 -1.84 10.86 8.37
N ASP A 31 -1.86 11.37 7.14
CA ASP A 31 -2.70 12.52 6.77
C ASP A 31 -4.16 12.12 6.47
N TYR A 32 -4.46 10.81 6.42
CA TYR A 32 -5.77 10.28 6.07
C TYR A 32 -6.50 9.75 7.30
N GLU A 33 -7.83 9.85 7.27
CA GLU A 33 -8.68 9.34 8.34
C GLU A 33 -8.43 7.84 8.58
N GLY A 34 -8.29 7.46 9.85
CA GLY A 34 -7.95 6.08 10.23
C GLY A 34 -6.50 5.68 9.95
N GLY A 35 -5.65 6.62 9.51
CA GLY A 35 -4.21 6.37 9.27
C GLY A 35 -3.95 5.43 8.09
N TYR A 36 -4.91 5.28 7.18
CA TYR A 36 -4.85 4.38 6.05
C TYR A 36 -5.23 5.10 4.75
N VAL A 37 -4.55 4.78 3.66
CA VAL A 37 -4.83 5.35 2.35
C VAL A 37 -4.73 4.30 1.25
N VAL A 38 -5.67 4.37 0.30
CA VAL A 38 -5.66 3.52 -0.88
C VAL A 38 -4.58 4.00 -1.85
N GLN A 39 -3.58 3.15 -2.04
CA GLN A 39 -2.46 3.36 -2.94
C GLN A 39 -1.93 2.02 -3.43
N ASN A 40 -1.34 1.97 -4.63
CA ASN A 40 -0.72 0.75 -5.13
C ASN A 40 0.67 0.57 -4.48
N TYR A 41 0.86 -0.51 -3.73
CA TYR A 41 2.15 -0.81 -3.09
C TYR A 41 2.94 -1.92 -3.78
N LEU A 42 2.27 -2.74 -4.57
CA LEU A 42 2.90 -3.84 -5.29
C LEU A 42 3.41 -3.37 -6.65
N PRO A 43 4.50 -3.97 -7.15
CA PRO A 43 5.05 -3.59 -8.43
C PRO A 43 4.15 -4.10 -9.58
N LYS A 44 4.41 -3.59 -10.78
CA LYS A 44 3.56 -3.87 -11.94
C LYS A 44 3.56 -5.36 -12.30
N GLY A 45 2.39 -5.95 -12.45
CA GLY A 45 2.18 -7.38 -12.67
C GLY A 45 2.11 -8.22 -11.38
N ALA A 46 2.09 -7.58 -10.20
CA ALA A 46 1.80 -8.22 -8.93
C ALA A 46 0.55 -7.65 -8.24
N GLU A 47 -0.19 -6.76 -8.91
CA GLU A 47 -1.42 -6.18 -8.40
C GLU A 47 -2.43 -7.29 -8.06
N GLY A 48 -3.11 -7.15 -6.92
CA GLY A 48 -4.12 -8.12 -6.46
C GLY A 48 -3.56 -9.41 -5.86
N LYS A 49 -2.23 -9.62 -5.85
CA LYS A 49 -1.65 -10.78 -5.15
C LYS A 49 -1.81 -10.64 -3.64
N LYS A 50 -2.45 -11.65 -3.02
CA LYS A 50 -2.62 -11.75 -1.56
C LYS A 50 -1.75 -12.88 -1.01
N TYR A 51 -0.69 -12.53 -0.28
CA TYR A 51 0.22 -13.51 0.34
C TYR A 51 -0.23 -13.91 1.74
N TYR A 52 -0.77 -12.95 2.51
CA TYR A 52 -1.31 -13.21 3.84
C TYR A 52 -2.83 -13.39 3.78
N LYS A 53 -3.32 -14.47 4.42
CA LYS A 53 -4.73 -14.80 4.55
C LYS A 53 -5.02 -15.06 6.03
N PRO A 54 -5.47 -14.05 6.80
CA PRO A 54 -5.68 -14.20 8.23
C PRO A 54 -6.76 -15.24 8.52
N LYS A 55 -6.59 -16.00 9.61
CA LYS A 55 -7.65 -16.88 10.14
C LYS A 55 -8.45 -16.15 11.21
N LYS A 56 -9.63 -16.67 11.54
CA LYS A 56 -10.49 -16.15 12.61
C LYS A 56 -10.21 -16.89 13.92
N ILE A 57 -8.95 -16.88 14.37
CA ILE A 57 -8.54 -17.63 15.56
C ILE A 57 -7.64 -16.75 16.43
N GLY A 58 -8.00 -16.61 17.70
CA GLY A 58 -7.24 -15.84 18.68
C GLY A 58 -7.03 -14.40 18.22
N LYS A 59 -5.79 -13.90 18.33
CA LYS A 59 -5.44 -12.51 17.95
C LYS A 59 -5.59 -12.22 16.46
N GLU A 60 -5.60 -13.23 15.59
CA GLU A 60 -5.78 -13.00 14.15
C GLU A 60 -7.22 -12.56 13.81
N GLU A 61 -8.20 -12.79 14.69
CA GLU A 61 -9.58 -12.36 14.45
C GLU A 61 -9.72 -10.84 14.35
N GLU A 62 -9.06 -10.09 15.24
CA GLU A 62 -9.03 -8.63 15.20
C GLU A 62 -8.39 -8.13 13.89
N LEU A 63 -7.28 -8.75 13.48
CA LEU A 63 -6.58 -8.43 12.23
C LEU A 63 -7.42 -8.79 11.00
N TYR A 64 -8.12 -9.92 11.02
CA TYR A 64 -9.06 -10.32 9.97
C TYR A 64 -10.15 -9.25 9.77
N ASN A 65 -10.76 -8.80 10.87
CA ASN A 65 -11.82 -7.80 10.84
C ASN A 65 -11.30 -6.45 10.33
N TYR A 66 -10.12 -6.02 10.79
CA TYR A 66 -9.45 -4.80 10.33
C TYR A 66 -9.18 -4.84 8.82
N LEU A 67 -8.53 -5.90 8.32
CA LEU A 67 -8.22 -6.05 6.89
C LEU A 67 -9.48 -6.09 6.03
N LYS A 68 -10.54 -6.77 6.51
CA LYS A 68 -11.84 -6.79 5.83
C LYS A 68 -12.47 -5.40 5.72
N ASN A 69 -12.40 -4.59 6.78
CA ASN A 69 -12.95 -3.23 6.78
C ASN A 69 -12.22 -2.34 5.75
N ILE A 70 -10.90 -2.43 5.71
CA ILE A 70 -10.07 -1.73 4.71
C ILE A 70 -10.44 -2.16 3.29
N GLU A 71 -10.57 -3.46 3.02
CA GLU A 71 -10.94 -3.95 1.69
C GLU A 71 -12.30 -3.42 1.23
N GLN A 72 -13.26 -3.25 2.15
CA GLN A 72 -14.57 -2.67 1.84
C GLN A 72 -14.50 -1.17 1.57
N GLN A 73 -13.65 -0.43 2.28
CA GLN A 73 -13.41 1.00 2.00
C GLN A 73 -12.78 1.21 0.63
N ASN A 74 -11.91 0.29 0.20
CA ASN A 74 -11.23 0.36 -1.10
C ASN A 74 -12.13 0.05 -2.31
N GLN A 75 -13.31 -0.53 -2.09
CA GLN A 75 -14.26 -0.92 -3.16
C GLN A 75 -15.38 0.11 -3.39
N LYS A 76 -15.44 1.17 -2.58
CA LYS A 76 -16.35 2.30 -2.75
C LYS A 76 -15.70 3.39 -3.59
#